data_AF-A0A349B2I1-F1
#
_entry.id   AF-A0A349B2I1-F1
#
_cell.length_a   1.000
_cell.length_b   1.000
_cell.length_c   1.000
_cell.angle_alpha   90.00
_cell.angle_beta   90.00
_cell.angle_gamma   90.00
#
_symmetry.space_group_name_H-M   'P 1'
#
loop_
_entity.id
_entity.type
_entity.pdbx_description
1 polymer ?
#
loop_
_entity_poly.entity_id
_entity_poly.type
_entity_poly.pdbx_seq_one_letter_code
_entity_poly.pdbx_strand_id
1 'polypeptide(L)'
;MQAKRLWGSEGRPVRRWLNRVRGLPDDVLHLNRIGADPGIRQPRPAGTPAAGWAAVLPVHRNGEPVFAQIRVLGSSRVRYLNAASTLAPNPRIAAYEPAERQGSCVVVTEGVLDALSAAAGGLRGVALLGASVPDPSRPSASSIALVERLAKIEGRLVLALDADDAGQRGADRLQALLAERRAGIVRVTPPAHVNDLNEWMLRAGDDWPAQLTGEVRLAIDCTTTRSLAR
;
A
#
# COMPACT_ATOMS: atom_id res chain seq x y z
N MET A 1 9.91 -18.21 5.30
CA MET A 1 11.01 -18.05 6.28
C MET A 1 11.08 -16.63 6.88
N GLN A 2 11.10 -15.57 6.06
CA GLN A 2 11.23 -14.19 6.58
C GLN A 2 10.05 -13.70 7.44
N ALA A 3 8.80 -14.11 7.14
CA ALA A 3 7.64 -13.79 7.97
C ALA A 3 7.79 -14.30 9.42
N LYS A 4 8.23 -15.55 9.59
CA LYS A 4 8.52 -16.13 10.92
C LYS A 4 9.64 -15.37 11.64
N ARG A 5 10.63 -14.86 10.90
CA ARG A 5 11.77 -14.12 11.49
C ARG A 5 11.37 -12.80 12.13
N LEU A 6 10.37 -12.10 11.60
CA LEU A 6 9.87 -10.86 12.21
C LEU A 6 9.48 -11.07 13.69
N TRP A 7 8.94 -12.26 13.99
CA TRP A 7 8.44 -12.63 15.32
C TRP A 7 9.52 -13.17 16.26
N GLY A 8 10.69 -13.56 15.73
CA GLY A 8 11.83 -14.05 16.49
C GLY A 8 12.72 -12.93 17.07
N SER A 9 13.80 -13.33 17.75
CA SER A 9 14.78 -12.40 18.32
C SER A 9 15.47 -11.55 17.24
N GLU A 10 15.83 -12.16 16.11
CA GLU A 10 16.46 -11.49 14.98
C GLU A 10 15.57 -10.39 14.40
N GLY A 11 14.26 -10.61 14.28
CA GLY A 11 13.33 -9.61 13.73
C GLY A 11 13.01 -8.44 14.64
N ARG A 12 13.43 -8.47 15.91
CA ARG A 12 13.03 -7.49 16.94
C ARG A 12 13.30 -6.03 16.53
N PRO A 13 14.45 -5.65 15.95
CA PRO A 13 14.68 -4.27 15.51
C PRO A 13 13.68 -3.84 14.43
N VAL A 14 13.37 -4.73 13.48
CA VAL A 14 12.42 -4.46 12.39
C VAL A 14 11.00 -4.36 12.91
N ARG A 15 10.56 -5.29 13.78
CA ARG A 15 9.24 -5.24 14.41
C ARG A 15 9.06 -3.98 15.26
N ARG A 16 10.08 -3.62 16.06
CA ARG A 16 10.04 -2.38 16.84
C ARG A 16 9.88 -1.16 15.94
N TRP A 17 10.58 -1.12 14.80
CA TRP A 17 10.45 -0.02 13.85
C TRP A 17 9.04 0.02 13.20
N LEU A 18 8.51 -1.11 12.73
CA LEU A 18 7.17 -1.17 12.15
C LEU A 18 6.10 -0.71 13.15
N ASN A 19 6.18 -1.16 14.40
CA ASN A 19 5.16 -0.83 15.40
C ASN A 19 5.34 0.58 15.97
N ARG A 20 6.57 0.95 16.34
CA ARG A 20 6.83 2.21 17.08
C ARG A 20 7.09 3.41 16.20
N VAL A 21 7.57 3.21 14.97
CA VAL A 21 7.89 4.31 14.04
C VAL A 21 6.86 4.39 12.92
N ARG A 22 6.26 3.27 12.51
CA ARG A 22 5.23 3.25 11.47
C ARG A 22 3.82 2.99 12.00
N GLY A 23 3.65 2.75 13.31
CA GLY A 23 2.34 2.61 13.95
C GLY A 23 1.56 1.36 13.55
N LEU A 24 2.20 0.40 12.87
CA LEU A 24 1.49 -0.77 12.33
C LEU A 24 1.23 -1.79 13.44
N PRO A 25 -0.02 -2.26 13.61
CA PRO A 25 -0.36 -3.21 14.66
C PRO A 25 0.08 -4.64 14.30
N ASP A 26 0.38 -5.43 15.33
CA ASP A 26 0.99 -6.76 15.17
C ASP A 26 0.09 -7.74 14.40
N ASP A 27 -1.23 -7.65 14.58
CA ASP A 27 -2.22 -8.49 13.89
C ASP A 27 -2.22 -8.27 12.36
N VAL A 28 -2.18 -7.01 11.91
CA VAL A 28 -2.04 -6.66 10.49
C VAL A 28 -0.71 -7.14 9.93
N LEU A 29 0.39 -6.98 10.68
CA LEU A 29 1.70 -7.48 10.26
C LEU A 29 1.70 -9.01 10.15
N HIS A 30 1.05 -9.70 11.09
CA HIS A 30 0.97 -11.15 11.13
C HIS A 30 0.12 -11.71 9.98
N LEU A 31 -1.09 -11.18 9.82
CA LEU A 31 -2.04 -11.58 8.78
C LEU A 31 -1.44 -11.43 7.38
N ASN A 32 -0.77 -10.30 7.14
CA ASN A 32 -0.15 -9.99 5.84
C ASN A 32 1.25 -10.61 5.68
N ARG A 33 1.69 -11.43 6.65
CA ARG A 33 2.96 -12.17 6.65
C ARG A 33 4.17 -11.26 6.43
N ILE A 34 4.14 -10.05 6.98
CA ILE A 34 5.27 -9.12 6.93
C ILE A 34 6.49 -9.79 7.57
N GLY A 35 7.64 -9.63 6.93
CA GLY A 35 8.88 -10.29 7.33
C GLY A 35 9.96 -9.32 7.76
N ALA A 36 11.05 -9.90 8.26
CA ALA A 36 12.27 -9.16 8.57
C ALA A 36 13.45 -9.75 7.79
N ASP A 37 14.28 -8.85 7.25
CA ASP A 37 15.60 -9.14 6.73
C ASP A 37 16.65 -8.62 7.73
N PRO A 38 17.42 -9.52 8.38
CA PRO A 38 18.44 -9.13 9.36
C PRO A 38 19.74 -8.58 8.75
N GLY A 39 19.82 -8.48 7.42
CA GLY A 39 20.89 -7.81 6.71
C GLY A 39 21.87 -8.74 5.98
N ILE A 40 23.09 -8.28 5.76
CA ILE A 40 24.04 -8.86 4.77
C ILE A 40 24.57 -10.27 5.07
N ARG A 41 24.40 -10.80 6.28
CA ARG A 41 25.05 -12.06 6.71
C ARG A 41 24.26 -13.32 6.37
N GLN A 42 23.09 -13.21 5.76
CA GLN A 42 22.31 -14.38 5.34
C GLN A 42 22.63 -14.78 3.88
N PRO A 43 22.67 -16.09 3.58
CA PRO A 43 22.71 -16.57 2.20
C PRO A 43 21.53 -16.03 1.39
N ARG A 44 21.78 -15.64 0.14
CA ARG A 44 20.77 -15.10 -0.78
C ARG A 44 20.98 -15.62 -2.20
N PRO A 45 19.90 -15.89 -2.95
CA PRO A 45 20.00 -16.06 -4.40
C PRO A 45 20.57 -14.82 -5.07
N ALA A 46 21.42 -15.01 -6.07
CA ALA A 46 21.94 -13.92 -6.90
C ALA A 46 20.78 -13.11 -7.50
N GLY A 47 20.81 -11.78 -7.37
CA GLY A 47 19.73 -10.86 -7.77
C GLY A 47 18.75 -10.49 -6.66
N THR A 48 18.93 -11.02 -5.44
CA THR A 48 18.20 -10.58 -4.24
C THR A 48 18.96 -9.42 -3.57
N PRO A 49 18.29 -8.30 -3.23
CA PRO A 49 18.96 -7.19 -2.55
C PRO A 49 19.56 -7.61 -1.20
N ALA A 50 20.76 -7.11 -0.93
CA ALA A 50 21.42 -7.18 0.36
C ALA A 50 21.57 -5.77 0.93
N ALA A 51 20.90 -5.49 2.04
CA ALA A 51 20.99 -4.22 2.74
C ALA A 51 21.24 -4.46 4.24
N GLY A 52 21.16 -3.40 5.05
CA GLY A 52 21.05 -3.53 6.50
C GLY A 52 19.69 -4.11 6.92
N TRP A 53 19.30 -3.87 8.17
CA TRP A 53 17.99 -4.23 8.69
C TRP A 53 16.88 -3.72 7.74
N ALA A 54 15.97 -4.60 7.34
CA ALA A 54 14.88 -4.22 6.44
C ALA A 54 13.58 -4.96 6.76
N ALA A 55 12.45 -4.29 6.51
CA ALA A 55 11.15 -4.95 6.45
C ALA A 55 10.97 -5.62 5.09
N VAL A 56 10.52 -6.87 5.11
CA VAL A 56 10.16 -7.62 3.90
C VAL A 56 8.65 -7.49 3.73
N LEU A 57 8.24 -6.90 2.61
CA LEU A 57 6.87 -6.57 2.28
C LEU A 57 6.40 -7.48 1.14
N PRO A 58 5.88 -8.67 1.46
CA PRO A 58 5.54 -9.66 0.45
C PRO A 58 4.26 -9.30 -0.30
N VAL A 59 4.21 -9.70 -1.57
CA VAL A 59 3.00 -9.72 -2.37
C VAL A 59 2.57 -11.15 -2.53
N HIS A 60 1.34 -11.43 -2.11
CA HIS A 60 0.74 -12.74 -2.29
C HIS A 60 -0.25 -12.75 -3.44
N ARG A 61 -0.26 -13.84 -4.20
CA ARG A 61 -1.30 -14.16 -5.19
C ARG A 61 -1.76 -15.58 -4.91
N ASN A 62 -3.06 -15.77 -4.67
CA ASN A 62 -3.65 -17.07 -4.33
C ASN A 62 -2.95 -17.76 -3.15
N GLY A 63 -2.58 -17.00 -2.12
CA GLY A 63 -1.89 -17.50 -0.92
C GLY A 63 -0.37 -17.66 -1.04
N GLU A 64 0.17 -17.61 -2.25
CA GLU A 64 1.60 -17.81 -2.54
C GLU A 64 2.36 -16.48 -2.69
N PRO A 65 3.57 -16.35 -2.11
CA PRO A 65 4.39 -15.15 -2.30
C PRO A 65 4.97 -15.12 -3.72
N VAL A 66 4.64 -14.09 -4.49
CA VAL A 66 5.10 -13.93 -5.88
C VAL A 66 6.12 -12.82 -6.05
N PHE A 67 6.23 -11.93 -5.06
CA PHE A 67 7.13 -10.79 -5.07
C PHE A 67 7.38 -10.33 -3.62
N ALA A 68 8.45 -9.57 -3.40
CA ALA A 68 8.63 -8.84 -2.16
C ALA A 68 9.35 -7.52 -2.42
N GLN A 69 8.84 -6.45 -1.81
CA GLN A 69 9.55 -5.19 -1.71
C GLN A 69 10.31 -5.15 -0.37
N ILE A 70 11.54 -4.66 -0.39
CA ILE A 70 12.40 -4.59 0.78
C ILE A 70 12.52 -3.13 1.21
N ARG A 71 11.97 -2.79 2.38
CA ARG A 71 12.10 -1.45 2.98
C ARG A 71 13.29 -1.42 3.92
N VAL A 72 14.37 -0.76 3.51
CA VAL A 72 15.57 -0.60 4.34
C VAL A 72 15.31 0.37 5.49
N LEU A 73 15.66 -0.01 6.71
CA LEU A 73 15.56 0.85 7.89
C LEU A 73 16.69 1.88 7.90
N GLY A 74 16.42 3.07 8.46
CA GLY A 74 17.40 4.14 8.60
C GLY A 74 17.53 5.05 7.37
N SER A 75 18.61 5.84 7.33
CA SER A 75 18.84 6.93 6.37
C SER A 75 19.49 6.48 5.06
N SER A 76 19.13 5.29 4.56
CA SER A 76 19.59 4.84 3.23
C SER A 76 19.09 5.78 2.14
N ARG A 77 19.97 6.16 1.20
CA ARG A 77 19.60 6.94 0.00
C ARG A 77 18.51 6.25 -0.83
N VAL A 78 18.51 4.91 -0.84
CA VAL A 78 17.46 4.11 -1.46
C VAL A 78 16.61 3.46 -0.38
N ARG A 79 15.33 3.87 -0.32
CA ARG A 79 14.39 3.45 0.72
C ARG A 79 13.79 2.06 0.48
N TYR A 80 13.57 1.72 -0.79
CA TYR A 80 12.93 0.48 -1.21
C TYR A 80 13.79 -0.24 -2.25
N LEU A 81 13.97 -1.53 -2.08
CA LEU A 81 14.70 -2.40 -2.99
C LEU A 81 13.79 -3.52 -3.47
N ASN A 82 13.98 -3.95 -4.71
CA ASN A 82 13.22 -5.06 -5.31
C ASN A 82 14.21 -6.13 -5.78
N ALA A 83 13.77 -7.39 -5.80
CA ALA A 83 14.51 -8.42 -6.52
C ALA A 83 14.61 -8.09 -8.01
N ALA A 84 15.65 -8.63 -8.66
CA ALA A 84 15.77 -8.56 -10.12
C ALA A 84 14.48 -9.09 -10.78
N SER A 85 14.05 -8.44 -11.86
CA SER A 85 12.80 -8.79 -12.56
C SER A 85 12.80 -10.23 -13.10
N THR A 86 13.98 -10.78 -13.38
CA THR A 86 14.18 -12.18 -13.79
C THR A 86 13.89 -13.19 -12.67
N LEU A 87 13.99 -12.78 -11.40
CA LEU A 87 13.63 -13.62 -10.25
C LEU A 87 12.16 -13.46 -9.87
N ALA A 88 11.70 -12.22 -9.82
CA ALA A 88 10.34 -11.88 -9.40
C ALA A 88 9.85 -10.67 -10.20
N PRO A 89 9.09 -10.90 -11.28
CA PRO A 89 8.47 -9.84 -12.05
C PRO A 89 7.56 -8.98 -11.16
N ASN A 90 7.65 -7.66 -11.29
CA ASN A 90 6.84 -6.74 -10.49
C ASN A 90 5.33 -6.93 -10.80
N PRO A 91 4.49 -7.30 -9.82
CA PRO A 91 3.07 -7.56 -10.04
C PRO A 91 2.23 -6.28 -10.19
N ARG A 92 2.83 -5.10 -10.10
CA ARG A 92 2.23 -3.75 -10.22
C ARG A 92 1.28 -3.32 -9.11
N ILE A 93 0.60 -4.27 -8.46
CA ILE A 93 -0.18 -4.01 -7.24
C ILE A 93 0.08 -5.08 -6.19
N ALA A 94 -0.05 -4.68 -4.94
CA ALA A 94 -0.03 -5.56 -3.77
C ALA A 94 -1.24 -5.28 -2.88
N ALA A 95 -1.99 -6.31 -2.52
CA ALA A 95 -3.16 -6.19 -1.65
C ALA A 95 -2.81 -6.61 -0.22
N TYR A 96 -3.36 -5.89 0.75
CA TYR A 96 -3.17 -6.10 2.18
C TYR A 96 -4.53 -6.10 2.87
N GLU A 97 -4.74 -7.08 3.73
CA GLU A 97 -6.01 -7.32 4.39
C GLU A 97 -6.00 -6.77 5.83
N PRO A 98 -7.11 -6.16 6.29
CA PRO A 98 -7.26 -5.79 7.69
C PRO A 98 -7.48 -7.02 8.56
N ALA A 99 -7.09 -6.96 9.83
CA ALA A 99 -7.39 -8.02 10.81
C ALA A 99 -8.90 -8.16 11.04
N GLU A 100 -9.61 -7.04 11.09
CA GLU A 100 -11.06 -6.96 11.13
C GLU A 100 -11.56 -6.04 10.00
N ARG A 101 -12.41 -6.57 9.13
CA ARG A 101 -12.86 -5.85 7.93
C ARG A 101 -14.06 -4.96 8.24
N GLN A 102 -13.91 -3.66 7.99
CA GLN A 102 -14.94 -2.64 8.11
C GLN A 102 -15.51 -2.27 6.73
N GLY A 103 -16.52 -3.01 6.27
CA GLY A 103 -17.19 -2.72 4.99
C GLY A 103 -16.48 -3.26 3.74
N SER A 104 -16.87 -2.73 2.58
CA SER A 104 -16.47 -3.26 1.26
C SER A 104 -15.58 -2.32 0.44
N CYS A 105 -15.09 -1.22 1.03
CA CYS A 105 -14.18 -0.32 0.33
C CYS A 105 -12.76 -0.89 0.26
N VAL A 106 -12.06 -0.54 -0.82
CA VAL A 106 -10.66 -0.88 -1.04
C VAL A 106 -9.88 0.41 -1.29
N VAL A 107 -8.91 0.69 -0.43
CA VAL A 107 -8.08 1.90 -0.47
C VAL A 107 -6.85 1.63 -1.35
N VAL A 108 -6.70 2.38 -2.43
CA VAL A 108 -5.55 2.32 -3.34
C VAL A 108 -4.56 3.43 -2.97
N THR A 109 -3.31 3.06 -2.72
CA THR A 109 -2.24 3.92 -2.21
C THR A 109 -0.97 3.82 -3.07
N GLU A 110 -0.06 4.79 -2.97
CA GLU A 110 1.23 4.73 -3.66
C GLU A 110 2.17 3.69 -3.05
N GLY A 111 2.23 3.65 -1.70
CA GLY A 111 3.15 2.82 -0.95
C GLY A 111 2.51 1.63 -0.28
N VAL A 112 3.31 0.59 -0.02
CA VAL A 112 2.91 -0.55 0.81
C VAL A 112 2.62 -0.15 2.25
N LEU A 113 3.40 0.77 2.81
CA LEU A 113 3.18 1.19 4.20
C LEU A 113 1.85 1.94 4.37
N ASP A 114 1.42 2.68 3.34
CA ASP A 114 0.09 3.30 3.30
C ASP A 114 -1.01 2.26 3.14
N ALA A 115 -0.84 1.26 2.28
CA ALA A 115 -1.80 0.17 2.15
C ALA A 115 -1.95 -0.64 3.46
N LEU A 116 -0.85 -0.85 4.18
CA LEU A 116 -0.89 -1.46 5.51
C LEU A 116 -1.53 -0.52 6.55
N SER A 117 -1.42 0.80 6.38
CA SER A 117 -2.11 1.78 7.22
C SER A 117 -3.62 1.75 6.98
N ALA A 118 -4.06 1.60 5.72
CA ALA A 118 -5.47 1.35 5.41
C ALA A 118 -5.98 0.05 6.06
N ALA A 119 -5.18 -1.03 6.01
CA ALA A 119 -5.48 -2.29 6.69
C ALA A 119 -5.57 -2.13 8.22
N ALA A 120 -4.71 -1.33 8.82
CA ALA A 120 -4.80 -0.98 10.24
C ALA A 120 -6.06 -0.16 10.58
N GLY A 121 -6.60 0.58 9.62
CA GLY A 121 -7.88 1.30 9.75
C GLY A 121 -9.12 0.43 9.47
N GLY A 122 -8.95 -0.88 9.27
CA GLY A 122 -10.06 -1.81 9.02
C GLY A 122 -10.47 -1.94 7.55
N LEU A 123 -9.78 -1.28 6.61
CA LEU A 123 -10.08 -1.34 5.18
C LEU A 123 -9.04 -2.12 4.40
N ARG A 124 -9.45 -2.80 3.33
CA ARG A 124 -8.48 -3.46 2.44
C ARG A 124 -7.59 -2.40 1.77
N GLY A 125 -6.28 -2.56 1.87
CA GLY A 125 -5.31 -1.69 1.22
C GLY A 125 -4.73 -2.30 -0.05
N VAL A 126 -4.47 -1.48 -1.07
CA VAL A 126 -3.81 -1.87 -2.32
C VAL A 126 -2.72 -0.87 -2.67
N ALA A 127 -1.46 -1.31 -2.64
CA ALA A 127 -0.32 -0.48 -2.99
C ALA A 127 0.02 -0.58 -4.49
N LEU A 128 0.36 0.54 -5.11
CA LEU A 128 0.90 0.64 -6.46
C LEU A 128 2.41 0.38 -6.47
N LEU A 129 2.86 -0.74 -7.05
CA LEU A 129 4.27 -1.12 -7.04
C LEU A 129 5.04 -0.57 -8.24
N GLY A 130 5.83 0.48 -8.01
CA GLY A 130 6.85 0.94 -8.94
C GLY A 130 6.29 1.53 -10.24
N ALA A 131 5.13 2.16 -10.17
CA ALA A 131 4.57 2.94 -11.27
C ALA A 131 4.32 4.35 -10.75
N SER A 132 4.99 5.34 -11.33
CA SER A 132 4.35 6.64 -11.49
C SER A 132 2.98 6.39 -12.13
N VAL A 133 1.94 7.06 -11.63
CA VAL A 133 0.60 6.86 -12.16
C VAL A 133 0.62 7.05 -13.68
N PRO A 134 0.01 6.13 -14.46
CA PRO A 134 0.05 6.18 -15.91
C PRO A 134 -0.29 7.56 -16.49
N ASP A 135 0.50 7.98 -17.48
CA ASP A 135 0.14 9.12 -18.32
C ASP A 135 -0.90 8.65 -19.36
N PRO A 136 -2.14 9.19 -19.34
CA PRO A 136 -3.18 8.80 -20.29
C PRO A 136 -2.78 9.08 -21.75
N SER A 137 -1.90 10.06 -21.99
CA SER A 137 -1.45 10.43 -23.34
C SER A 137 -0.39 9.48 -23.90
N ARG A 138 0.22 8.63 -23.07
CA ARG A 138 1.29 7.69 -23.44
C ARG A 138 1.11 6.34 -22.72
N PRO A 139 0.07 5.57 -23.08
CA PRO A 139 -0.17 4.30 -22.43
C PRO A 139 0.92 3.28 -22.76
N SER A 140 1.53 2.69 -21.73
CA SER A 140 2.36 1.50 -21.82
C SER A 140 1.54 0.22 -21.55
N ALA A 141 2.00 -0.94 -22.01
CA ALA A 141 1.38 -2.22 -21.65
C ALA A 141 1.29 -2.42 -20.12
N SER A 142 2.30 -1.94 -19.37
CA SER A 142 2.31 -2.00 -17.91
C SER A 142 1.24 -1.13 -17.26
N SER A 143 0.97 0.06 -17.81
CA SER A 143 -0.08 0.94 -17.31
C SER A 143 -1.48 0.43 -17.62
N ILE A 144 -1.69 -0.15 -18.80
CA ILE A 144 -2.97 -0.76 -19.17
C ILE A 144 -3.27 -1.92 -18.23
N ALA A 145 -2.30 -2.82 -18.04
CA ALA A 145 -2.44 -3.95 -17.12
C ALA A 145 -2.73 -3.49 -15.67
N LEU A 146 -2.12 -2.38 -15.20
CA LEU A 146 -2.42 -1.82 -13.89
C LEU A 146 -3.89 -1.41 -13.78
N VAL A 147 -4.39 -0.61 -14.72
CA VAL A 147 -5.78 -0.12 -14.72
C VAL A 147 -6.76 -1.27 -14.82
N GLU A 148 -6.51 -2.26 -15.68
CA GLU A 148 -7.34 -3.47 -15.77
C GLU A 148 -7.39 -4.28 -14.48
N ARG A 149 -6.24 -4.42 -13.79
CA ARG A 149 -6.20 -5.12 -12.51
C ARG A 149 -6.98 -4.39 -11.43
N LEU A 150 -6.87 -3.07 -11.36
CA LEU A 150 -7.63 -2.24 -10.41
C LEU A 150 -9.14 -2.29 -10.71
N ALA A 151 -9.54 -2.24 -11.99
CA ALA A 151 -10.95 -2.31 -12.39
C ALA A 151 -11.62 -3.63 -11.97
N LYS A 152 -10.85 -4.73 -11.89
CA LYS A 152 -11.32 -6.07 -11.47
C LYS A 152 -11.40 -6.27 -9.96
N ILE A 153 -10.96 -5.31 -9.14
CA ILE A 153 -11.00 -5.45 -7.69
C ILE A 153 -12.45 -5.36 -7.20
N GLU A 154 -12.91 -6.35 -6.46
CA GLU A 154 -14.22 -6.29 -5.81
C GLU A 154 -14.28 -5.23 -4.71
N GLY A 155 -15.42 -4.55 -4.59
CA GLY A 155 -15.62 -3.48 -3.61
C GLY A 155 -15.28 -2.08 -4.14
N ARG A 156 -15.84 -1.03 -3.53
CA ARG A 156 -15.69 0.35 -4.02
C ARG A 156 -14.23 0.83 -3.87
N LEU A 157 -13.66 1.37 -4.95
CA LEU A 157 -12.29 1.92 -4.89
C LEU A 157 -12.29 3.31 -4.29
N VAL A 158 -11.39 3.48 -3.32
CA VAL A 158 -11.02 4.76 -2.74
C VAL A 158 -9.58 5.04 -3.14
N LEU A 159 -9.32 6.15 -3.82
CA LEU A 159 -7.94 6.57 -4.11
C LEU A 159 -7.45 7.45 -2.96
N ALA A 160 -6.37 7.03 -2.30
CA ALA A 160 -5.69 7.75 -1.23
C ALA A 160 -4.18 7.78 -1.51
N LEU A 161 -3.82 8.55 -2.54
CA LEU A 161 -2.41 8.82 -2.88
C LEU A 161 -1.87 9.97 -2.03
N ASP A 162 -0.57 10.18 -2.11
CA ASP A 162 0.14 11.19 -1.32
C ASP A 162 -0.48 12.60 -1.52
N ALA A 163 -0.44 13.41 -0.47
CA ALA A 163 -1.02 14.75 -0.46
C ALA A 163 -0.23 15.76 -1.31
N ASP A 164 0.97 15.39 -1.77
CA ASP A 164 1.80 16.25 -2.62
C ASP A 164 1.24 16.38 -4.05
N ASP A 165 1.77 17.35 -4.79
CA ASP A 165 1.36 17.64 -6.16
C ASP A 165 1.48 16.43 -7.10
N ALA A 166 2.47 15.55 -6.88
CA ALA A 166 2.66 14.37 -7.71
C ALA A 166 1.57 13.33 -7.44
N GLY A 167 1.25 13.08 -6.17
CA GLY A 167 0.19 12.19 -5.75
C GLY A 167 -1.19 12.69 -6.15
N GLN A 168 -1.47 13.99 -6.04
CA GLN A 168 -2.75 14.55 -6.49
C GLN A 168 -2.95 14.43 -8.01
N ARG A 169 -1.93 14.77 -8.81
CA ARG A 169 -1.97 14.54 -10.28
C ARG A 169 -2.08 13.06 -10.61
N GLY A 170 -1.45 12.20 -9.81
CA GLY A 170 -1.60 10.75 -9.93
C GLY A 170 -3.05 10.33 -9.70
N ALA A 171 -3.67 10.76 -8.61
CA ALA A 171 -5.05 10.40 -8.30
C ALA A 171 -6.01 10.86 -9.40
N ASP A 172 -5.83 12.07 -9.95
CA ASP A 172 -6.61 12.58 -11.10
C ASP A 172 -6.51 11.65 -12.32
N ARG A 173 -5.28 11.32 -12.73
CA ARG A 173 -5.03 10.47 -13.91
C ARG A 173 -5.61 9.08 -13.72
N LEU A 174 -5.39 8.48 -12.55
CA LEU A 174 -5.85 7.14 -12.27
C LEU A 174 -7.38 7.09 -12.21
N GLN A 175 -8.02 8.10 -11.62
CA GLN A 175 -9.47 8.22 -11.59
C GLN A 175 -10.03 8.35 -13.01
N ALA A 176 -9.45 9.19 -13.87
CA ALA A 176 -9.88 9.34 -15.26
C ALA A 176 -9.79 8.02 -16.04
N LEU A 177 -8.65 7.32 -15.94
CA LEU A 177 -8.44 6.03 -16.60
C LEU A 177 -9.39 4.94 -16.09
N LEU A 178 -9.72 4.95 -14.80
CA LEU A 178 -10.62 3.96 -14.24
C LEU A 178 -12.10 4.28 -14.48
N ALA A 179 -12.47 5.57 -14.62
CA ALA A 179 -13.85 5.99 -14.86
C ALA A 179 -14.45 5.38 -16.14
N GLU A 180 -13.61 5.12 -17.15
CA GLU A 180 -14.00 4.41 -18.38
C GLU A 180 -14.40 2.95 -18.16
N ARG A 181 -13.91 2.33 -17.07
CA ARG A 181 -14.03 0.89 -16.80
C ARG A 181 -14.88 0.59 -15.57
N ARG A 182 -15.09 1.60 -14.72
CA ARG A 182 -15.70 1.45 -13.41
C ARG A 182 -16.30 2.75 -12.90
N ALA A 183 -17.56 2.69 -12.48
CA ALA A 183 -18.23 3.78 -11.77
C ALA A 183 -17.94 3.79 -10.26
N GLY A 184 -18.16 4.95 -9.63
CA GLY A 184 -18.22 5.08 -8.17
C GLY A 184 -16.87 5.08 -7.45
N ILE A 185 -15.81 5.53 -8.13
CA ILE A 185 -14.49 5.74 -7.53
C ILE A 185 -14.52 7.05 -6.75
N VAL A 186 -14.02 7.02 -5.52
CA VAL A 186 -13.97 8.19 -4.64
C VAL A 186 -12.53 8.49 -4.23
N ARG A 187 -12.30 9.70 -3.73
CA ARG A 187 -10.99 10.15 -3.26
C ARG A 187 -11.04 10.51 -1.79
N VAL A 188 -9.99 10.11 -1.08
CA VAL A 188 -9.67 10.58 0.25
C VAL A 188 -8.26 11.17 0.16
N THR A 189 -8.12 12.44 0.51
CA THR A 189 -6.82 13.12 0.52
C THR A 189 -6.38 13.25 1.98
N PRO A 190 -5.13 12.89 2.33
CA PRO A 190 -4.62 13.14 3.67
C PRO A 190 -4.74 14.63 4.04
N PRO A 191 -4.98 14.97 5.33
CA PRO A 191 -5.02 16.36 5.77
C PRO A 191 -3.78 17.15 5.35
N ALA A 192 -3.91 18.44 5.05
CA ALA A 192 -2.85 19.27 4.47
C ALA A 192 -1.51 19.32 5.25
N HIS A 193 -1.51 18.90 6.51
CA HIS A 193 -0.33 18.91 7.39
C HIS A 193 0.38 17.55 7.50
N VAL A 194 -0.08 16.54 6.74
CA VAL A 194 0.52 15.20 6.63
C VAL A 194 0.73 14.84 5.17
N ASN A 195 1.81 14.11 4.87
CA ASN A 195 2.18 13.82 3.48
C ASN A 195 1.49 12.57 2.92
N ASP A 196 1.37 11.53 3.74
CA ASP A 196 0.88 10.21 3.32
C ASP A 196 -0.09 9.61 4.35
N LEU A 197 -0.70 8.48 3.99
CA LEU A 197 -1.69 7.81 4.84
C LEU A 197 -1.05 7.26 6.12
N ASN A 198 0.21 6.81 6.05
CA ASN A 198 0.93 6.33 7.22
C ASN A 198 1.23 7.45 8.23
N GLU A 199 1.61 8.63 7.76
CA GLU A 199 1.81 9.81 8.62
C GLU A 199 0.50 10.26 9.24
N TRP A 200 -0.60 10.24 8.49
CA TRP A 200 -1.92 10.52 9.05
C TRP A 200 -2.28 9.54 10.17
N MET A 201 -2.16 8.23 9.91
CA MET A 201 -2.40 7.20 10.92
C MET A 201 -1.56 7.42 12.20
N LEU A 202 -0.28 7.76 12.04
CA LEU A 202 0.61 8.03 13.17
C LEU A 202 0.13 9.21 14.03
N ARG A 203 -0.47 10.24 13.43
CA ARG A 203 -1.03 11.39 14.16
C ARG A 203 -2.40 11.10 14.76
N ALA A 204 -3.21 10.29 14.09
CA ALA A 204 -4.53 9.88 14.57
C ALA A 204 -4.43 8.93 15.77
N GLY A 205 -3.40 8.08 15.83
CA GLY A 205 -3.23 7.11 16.91
C GLY A 205 -4.41 6.14 16.98
N ASP A 206 -4.99 5.98 18.17
CA ASP A 206 -6.09 5.04 18.41
C ASP A 206 -7.39 5.42 17.69
N ASP A 207 -7.56 6.70 17.30
CA ASP A 207 -8.72 7.16 16.53
C ASP A 207 -8.65 6.81 15.04
N TRP A 208 -7.54 6.21 14.59
CA TRP A 208 -7.29 5.97 13.17
C TRP A 208 -8.41 5.21 12.44
N PRO A 209 -8.94 4.07 12.93
CA PRO A 209 -10.00 3.36 12.23
C PRO A 209 -11.26 4.21 12.05
N ALA A 210 -11.62 5.00 13.06
CA ALA A 210 -12.79 5.88 13.01
C ALA A 210 -12.57 7.03 12.03
N GLN A 211 -11.39 7.66 12.03
CA GLN A 211 -11.06 8.75 11.12
C GLN A 211 -11.07 8.28 9.65
N LEU A 212 -10.36 7.20 9.32
CA LEU A 212 -10.30 6.69 7.95
C LEU A 212 -11.70 6.30 7.45
N THR A 213 -12.46 5.54 8.24
CA THR A 213 -13.79 5.09 7.83
C THR A 213 -14.76 6.26 7.70
N GLY A 214 -14.67 7.26 8.58
CA GLY A 214 -15.47 8.49 8.49
C GLY A 214 -15.21 9.25 7.19
N GLU A 215 -13.94 9.47 6.85
CA GLU A 215 -13.53 10.20 5.64
C GLU A 215 -13.94 9.45 4.35
N VAL A 216 -13.82 8.13 4.34
CA VAL A 216 -14.31 7.30 3.23
C VAL A 216 -15.83 7.43 3.07
N ARG A 217 -16.60 7.43 4.17
CA ARG A 217 -18.06 7.60 4.13
C ARG A 217 -18.44 8.98 3.59
N LEU A 218 -17.80 10.04 4.09
CA LEU A 218 -18.03 11.41 3.62
C LEU A 218 -17.75 11.55 2.12
N ALA A 219 -16.63 10.99 1.64
CA ALA A 219 -16.27 11.00 0.22
C ALA A 219 -17.31 10.27 -0.66
N ILE A 220 -17.86 9.16 -0.16
CA ILE A 220 -18.94 8.42 -0.82
C ILE A 220 -20.22 9.25 -0.92
N ASP A 221 -20.65 9.85 0.19
CA ASP A 221 -21.90 10.59 0.24
C ASP A 221 -21.85 11.83 -0.67
N CYS A 222 -20.73 12.57 -0.64
CA CYS A 222 -20.51 13.72 -1.51
C CYS A 222 -20.56 13.38 -3.01
N THR A 223 -20.05 12.20 -3.38
CA THR A 223 -20.04 11.74 -4.77
C THR A 223 -21.44 11.31 -5.22
N THR A 224 -22.21 10.66 -4.34
CA THR A 224 -23.59 10.26 -4.60
C THR A 224 -24.49 11.47 -4.83
N THR A 225 -24.38 12.50 -3.99
CA THR A 225 -25.17 13.74 -4.13
C THR A 225 -24.87 14.47 -5.45
N ARG A 226 -23.60 14.53 -5.88
CA ARG A 226 -23.22 15.13 -7.18
C ARG A 226 -23.73 14.36 -8.39
N SER A 227 -23.94 13.05 -8.27
CA SER A 227 -24.50 12.22 -9.35
C SER A 227 -26.02 12.38 -9.51
N LEU A 228 -26.74 12.74 -8.45
CA LEU A 228 -28.20 12.93 -8.47
C LEU A 228 -28.61 14.34 -8.92
N ALA A 229 -27.68 15.30 -8.91
CA ALA A 229 -27.91 16.69 -9.31
C ALA A 229 -27.60 16.99 -10.79
N ARG A 230 -27.29 15.95 -11.59
CA ARG A 230 -27.05 16.03 -13.04
C ARG A 230 -28.14 15.27 -13.79
#